data_AF-A0A5P3XIQ0-F1
#
_entry.id   AF-A0A5P3XIQ0-F1
#
_cell.length_a   1.000
_cell.length_b   1.000
_cell.length_c   1.000
_cell.angle_alpha   90.00
_cell.angle_beta   90.00
_cell.angle_gamma   90.00
#
_symmetry.space_group_name_H-M   'P 1'
#
loop_
_entity.id
_entity.type
_entity.pdbx_description
1 polymer ?
#
loop_
_entity_poly.entity_id
_entity_poly.type
_entity_poly.pdbx_seq_one_letter_code
_entity_poly.pdbx_strand_id
1 'polypeptide(L)'
;MKEVLRLNKREFLEILKDYLSNHFSDDEVNDILRDYEEYFIDGEIEGKSDLQIIESLGSPKSIVRDLVGEMKESKINNSNKKFDKFHDGVNQVKIRLKDSYYKTKDVINNKLTPNLKNDDEGLSTKLIKVLLACLSFGLMCIWVLFILMMASAGLTVIVSFIFYLVNSDSICLYKFSIIILKFLFAFI
;
A
#
# COMPACT_ATOMS: atom_id res chain seq x y z
N MET A 1 66.78 5.92 10.96
CA MET A 1 66.32 7.25 10.57
C MET A 1 65.05 7.06 9.75
N LYS A 2 63.89 7.43 10.29
CA LYS A 2 62.67 7.52 9.47
C LYS A 2 62.74 8.87 8.80
N GLU A 3 62.87 8.90 7.48
CA GLU A 3 62.65 10.14 6.74
C GLU A 3 61.24 10.62 7.05
N VAL A 4 61.15 11.71 7.79
CA VAL A 4 59.91 12.46 7.92
C VAL A 4 59.73 13.11 6.56
N LEU A 5 58.99 12.44 5.68
CA LEU A 5 58.47 13.02 4.44
C LEU A 5 57.85 14.36 4.82
N ARG A 6 58.50 15.46 4.42
CA ARG A 6 57.96 16.80 4.57
C ARG A 6 56.85 16.94 3.55
N LEU A 7 55.68 16.51 3.98
CA LEU A 7 54.42 16.60 3.25
C LEU A 7 54.21 18.07 2.82
N ASN A 8 54.03 18.30 1.53
CA ASN A 8 53.71 19.62 0.95
C ASN A 8 52.21 19.77 0.65
N LYS A 9 51.73 20.99 0.37
CA LYS A 9 50.31 21.25 0.05
C LYS A 9 49.70 20.25 -0.94
N ARG A 10 50.40 19.95 -2.04
CA ARG A 10 49.89 19.08 -3.12
C ARG A 10 49.70 17.65 -2.65
N GLU A 11 50.70 17.10 -1.98
CA GLU A 11 50.63 15.76 -1.39
C GLU A 11 49.50 15.66 -0.35
N PHE A 12 49.26 16.73 0.42
CA PHE A 12 48.21 16.75 1.44
C PHE A 12 46.83 16.64 0.81
N LEU A 13 46.58 17.49 -0.19
CA LEU A 13 45.32 17.55 -0.90
C LEU A 13 45.06 16.27 -1.70
N GLU A 14 46.10 15.65 -2.27
CA GLU A 14 45.97 14.36 -2.98
C GLU A 14 45.56 13.22 -2.04
N ILE A 15 46.20 13.12 -0.87
CA ILE A 15 45.84 12.12 0.16
C ILE A 15 44.45 12.41 0.73
N LEU A 16 44.12 13.68 0.97
CA LEU A 16 42.80 14.09 1.45
C LEU A 16 41.71 13.73 0.43
N LYS A 17 41.96 13.97 -0.86
CA LYS A 17 41.07 13.59 -1.96
C LYS A 17 40.78 12.11 -1.96
N ASP A 18 41.82 11.26 -1.90
CA ASP A 18 41.66 9.80 -1.89
C ASP A 18 40.77 9.33 -0.72
N TYR A 19 40.99 9.88 0.48
CA TYR A 19 40.14 9.56 1.63
C TYR A 19 38.70 10.07 1.47
N LEU A 20 38.49 11.26 0.91
CA LEU A 20 37.16 11.84 0.71
C LEU A 20 36.35 11.07 -0.37
N SER A 21 36.98 10.65 -1.47
CA SER A 21 36.32 9.92 -2.56
C SER A 21 35.68 8.60 -2.13
N ASN A 22 36.08 8.03 -0.98
CA ASN A 22 35.46 6.83 -0.41
C ASN A 22 34.12 7.11 0.29
N HIS A 23 33.79 8.37 0.60
CA HIS A 23 32.65 8.73 1.44
C HIS A 23 31.74 9.81 0.86
N PHE A 24 32.25 10.63 -0.07
CA PHE A 24 31.58 11.78 -0.67
C PHE A 24 31.52 11.63 -2.20
N SER A 25 30.56 12.31 -2.83
CA SER A 25 30.48 12.40 -4.29
C SER A 25 31.57 13.30 -4.86
N ASP A 26 31.93 13.15 -6.14
CA ASP A 26 33.01 13.94 -6.76
C ASP A 26 32.79 15.46 -6.63
N ASP A 27 31.54 15.92 -6.70
CA ASP A 27 31.19 17.33 -6.51
C ASP A 27 31.47 17.79 -5.07
N GLU A 28 31.00 17.02 -4.07
CA GLU A 28 31.27 17.31 -2.65
C GLU A 28 32.76 17.25 -2.32
N VAL A 29 33.49 16.29 -2.89
CA VAL A 29 34.95 16.17 -2.74
C VAL A 29 35.65 17.43 -3.26
N ASN A 30 35.26 17.91 -4.44
CA ASN A 30 35.84 19.10 -5.04
C ASN A 30 35.52 20.38 -4.25
N ASP A 31 34.31 20.49 -3.71
CA ASP A 31 33.94 21.62 -2.85
C ASP A 31 34.75 21.62 -1.56
N ILE A 32 34.84 20.47 -0.87
CA ILE A 32 35.67 20.34 0.35
C ILE A 32 37.14 20.63 0.07
N LEU A 33 37.70 20.10 -1.03
CA LEU A 33 39.10 20.35 -1.40
C LEU A 33 39.37 21.83 -1.69
N ARG A 34 38.40 22.55 -2.26
CA ARG A 34 38.52 24.00 -2.50
C ARG A 34 38.66 24.77 -1.19
N ASP A 35 37.87 24.42 -0.18
CA ASP A 35 37.94 25.05 1.14
C ASP A 35 39.31 24.83 1.80
N TYR A 36 39.86 23.61 1.70
CA TYR A 36 41.20 23.33 2.21
C TYR A 36 42.28 24.02 1.37
N GLU A 37 42.12 24.13 0.06
CA GLU A 37 43.04 24.87 -0.79
C GLU A 37 43.08 26.36 -0.43
N GLU A 38 41.92 26.97 -0.16
CA GLU A 38 41.79 28.34 0.34
C GLU A 38 42.49 28.49 1.69
N TYR A 39 42.33 27.53 2.61
CA TYR A 39 43.04 27.54 3.89
C TYR A 39 44.57 27.54 3.74
N PHE A 40 45.11 26.80 2.76
CA PHE A 40 46.54 26.85 2.46
C PHE A 40 46.97 28.20 1.89
N ILE A 41 46.14 28.81 1.04
CA ILE A 41 46.42 30.14 0.47
C ILE A 41 46.45 31.19 1.58
N ASP A 42 45.49 31.17 2.49
CA ASP A 42 45.44 32.08 3.64
C ASP A 42 46.68 31.92 4.54
N GLY A 43 47.08 30.68 4.83
CA GLY A 43 48.28 30.41 5.60
C GLY A 43 49.57 30.90 4.93
N GLU A 44 49.65 30.78 3.60
CA GLU A 44 50.79 31.30 2.81
C GLU A 44 50.83 32.84 2.85
N ILE A 45 49.68 33.51 2.74
CA ILE A 45 49.55 34.97 2.87
C ILE A 45 49.97 35.44 4.27
N GLU A 46 49.66 34.66 5.31
CA GLU A 46 50.11 34.91 6.69
C GLU A 46 51.60 34.61 6.92
N GLY A 47 52.32 34.10 5.91
CA GLY A 47 53.75 33.78 5.99
C GLY A 47 54.05 32.45 6.68
N LYS A 48 53.06 31.57 6.84
CA LYS A 48 53.25 30.21 7.36
C LYS A 48 53.78 29.29 6.26
N SER A 49 54.63 28.34 6.63
CA SER A 49 55.05 27.28 5.70
C SER A 49 53.98 26.18 5.61
N ASP A 50 53.90 25.46 4.48
CA ASP A 50 53.01 24.30 4.27
C ASP A 50 52.96 23.36 5.49
N LEU A 51 54.13 23.10 6.09
CA LEU A 51 54.24 22.16 7.21
C LEU A 51 53.54 22.66 8.48
N GLN A 52 53.58 23.97 8.74
CA GLN A 52 52.87 24.60 9.86
C GLN A 52 51.35 24.62 9.62
N ILE A 53 50.94 24.81 8.38
CA ILE A 53 49.53 24.76 7.97
C ILE A 53 49.00 23.33 8.14
N ILE A 54 49.74 22.32 7.67
CA ILE A 54 49.40 20.90 7.84
C ILE A 54 49.34 20.50 9.32
N GLU A 55 50.28 20.97 10.13
CA GLU A 55 50.26 20.70 11.58
C GLU A 55 49.03 21.30 12.25
N SER A 56 48.57 22.47 11.79
CA SER A 56 47.35 23.12 12.27
C SER A 56 46.07 22.38 11.84
N LEU A 57 46.05 21.84 10.61
CA LEU A 57 44.93 21.08 10.05
C LEU A 57 44.85 19.65 10.61
N GLY A 58 45.97 19.06 11.01
CA GLY A 58 46.08 17.66 11.43
C GLY A 58 46.16 16.68 10.25
N SER A 59 45.92 15.39 10.52
CA SER A 59 46.06 14.36 9.47
C SER A 59 44.84 14.35 8.53
N PRO A 60 45.02 14.15 7.20
CA PRO A 60 43.91 14.02 6.24
C PRO A 60 42.86 13.00 6.65
N LYS A 61 43.30 11.87 7.22
CA LYS A 61 42.42 10.80 7.71
C LYS A 61 41.55 11.21 8.91
N SER A 62 41.97 12.19 9.70
CA SER A 62 41.14 12.71 10.79
C SER A 62 40.06 13.62 10.27
N ILE A 63 40.43 14.56 9.41
CA ILE A 63 39.51 15.45 8.72
C ILE A 63 38.34 14.67 8.11
N VAL A 64 38.62 13.63 7.32
CA VAL A 64 37.56 12.83 6.69
C VAL A 64 36.68 12.12 7.71
N ARG A 65 37.28 11.58 8.79
CA ARG A 65 36.50 10.91 9.85
C ARG A 65 35.55 11.87 10.53
N ASP A 66 35.99 13.09 10.80
CA ASP A 66 35.20 14.10 11.50
C ASP A 66 34.05 14.58 10.60
N LEU A 67 34.33 14.87 9.32
CA LEU A 67 33.31 15.23 8.32
C LEU A 67 32.25 14.12 8.13
N VAL A 68 32.67 12.85 8.08
CA VAL A 68 31.74 11.71 7.98
C VAL A 68 30.90 11.55 9.25
N GLY A 69 31.48 11.85 10.42
CA GLY A 69 30.77 11.85 11.70
C GLY A 69 29.62 12.85 11.71
N GLU A 70 29.91 14.10 11.36
CA GLU A 70 28.94 15.20 11.29
C GLU A 70 27.82 14.91 10.27
N MET A 71 28.15 14.35 9.10
CA MET A 71 27.15 13.98 8.10
C MET A 71 26.21 12.87 8.61
N LYS A 72 26.73 11.86 9.31
CA LYS A 72 25.91 10.76 9.84
C LYS A 72 24.98 11.25 10.94
N GLU A 73 25.49 12.06 11.86
CA GLU A 73 24.69 12.62 12.95
C GLU A 73 23.57 13.52 12.42
N SER A 74 23.88 14.41 11.48
CA SER A 74 22.89 15.29 10.86
C SER A 74 21.80 14.51 10.10
N LYS A 75 22.16 13.48 9.33
CA LYS A 75 21.20 12.62 8.62
C LYS A 75 20.28 11.85 9.59
N ILE A 76 20.82 11.29 10.67
CA ILE A 76 20.04 10.56 11.69
C ILE A 76 19.06 11.51 12.39
N ASN A 77 19.52 12.68 12.82
CA ASN A 77 18.69 13.65 13.53
C ASN A 77 17.55 14.19 12.64
N ASN A 78 17.82 14.43 11.36
CA ASN A 78 16.81 14.94 10.43
C ASN A 78 15.77 13.87 10.05
N SER A 79 16.20 12.61 9.94
CA SER A 79 15.29 11.47 9.71
C SER A 79 14.32 11.27 10.87
N ASN A 80 14.82 11.30 12.12
CA ASN A 80 13.98 11.14 13.31
C ASN A 80 12.96 12.28 13.42
N LYS A 81 13.40 13.54 13.26
CA LYS A 81 12.52 14.71 13.31
C LYS A 81 11.40 14.69 12.26
N LYS A 82 11.69 14.16 11.06
CA LYS A 82 10.69 14.01 9.99
C LYS A 82 9.67 12.92 10.31
N PHE A 83 10.12 11.80 10.90
CA PHE A 83 9.27 10.68 11.27
C PHE A 83 8.33 11.05 12.42
N ASP A 84 8.82 11.75 13.43
CA ASP A 84 8.01 12.25 14.55
C ASP A 84 6.89 13.18 14.07
N LYS A 85 7.24 14.15 13.21
CA LYS A 85 6.26 15.10 12.63
C LYS A 85 5.19 14.40 11.78
N PHE A 86 5.55 13.31 11.11
CA PHE A 86 4.60 12.50 10.35
C PHE A 86 3.64 11.73 11.26
N HIS A 87 4.16 11.11 12.32
CA HIS A 87 3.35 10.40 13.32
C HIS A 87 2.34 11.33 14.01
N ASP A 88 2.77 12.55 14.37
CA ASP A 88 1.90 13.56 14.97
C ASP A 88 0.78 14.01 14.02
N GLY A 89 1.12 14.23 12.74
CA GLY A 89 0.15 14.59 11.70
C GLY A 89 -0.92 13.53 11.49
N VAL A 90 -0.53 12.25 11.42
CA VAL A 90 -1.45 11.12 11.25
C VAL A 90 -2.39 10.96 12.44
N ASN A 91 -1.87 11.10 13.66
CA ASN A 91 -2.69 11.03 14.87
C ASN A 91 -3.69 12.19 14.97
N GLN A 92 -3.28 13.41 14.61
CA GLN A 92 -4.18 14.57 14.61
C GLN A 92 -5.34 14.38 13.62
N VAL A 93 -5.08 13.85 12.42
CA VAL A 93 -6.13 13.59 11.43
C VAL A 93 -7.10 12.51 11.93
N LYS A 94 -6.60 11.43 12.55
CA LYS A 94 -7.44 10.39 13.14
C LYS A 94 -8.38 10.95 14.22
N ILE A 95 -7.87 11.83 15.09
CA ILE A 95 -8.68 12.48 16.14
C ILE A 95 -9.74 13.38 15.51
N ARG A 96 -9.37 14.24 14.53
CA ARG A 96 -10.32 15.15 13.86
C ARG A 96 -11.44 14.40 13.12
N LEU A 97 -11.12 13.29 12.45
CA LEU A 97 -12.14 12.45 11.79
C LEU A 97 -13.05 11.78 12.80
N LYS A 98 -12.49 11.30 13.91
CA LYS A 98 -13.26 10.71 15.01
C LYS A 98 -14.23 11.73 15.59
N ASP A 99 -13.75 12.92 15.93
CA ASP A 99 -14.56 13.99 16.49
C ASP A 99 -15.64 14.46 15.52
N SER A 100 -15.32 14.59 14.22
CA SER A 100 -16.29 14.95 13.18
C SER A 100 -17.39 13.90 13.01
N TYR A 101 -17.05 12.61 13.10
CA TYR A 101 -18.01 11.51 13.04
C TYR A 101 -18.94 11.51 14.26
N TYR A 102 -18.40 11.63 15.48
CA TYR A 102 -19.22 11.71 16.69
C TYR A 102 -20.09 12.98 16.72
N LYS A 103 -19.56 14.12 16.25
CA LYS A 103 -20.28 15.41 16.12
C LYS A 103 -21.38 15.41 15.04
N THR A 104 -21.30 14.50 14.08
CA THR A 104 -22.38 14.33 13.11
C THR A 104 -23.42 13.36 13.67
N LYS A 105 -22.96 12.31 14.37
CA LYS A 105 -23.84 11.32 15.00
C LYS A 105 -24.68 11.92 16.13
N ASP A 106 -24.10 12.75 17.00
CA ASP A 106 -24.82 13.40 18.10
C ASP A 106 -25.81 14.47 17.59
N VAL A 107 -25.49 15.23 16.55
CA VAL A 107 -26.38 16.23 15.94
C VAL A 107 -27.55 15.55 15.24
N ILE A 108 -27.30 14.44 14.53
CA ILE A 108 -28.34 13.60 13.96
C ILE A 108 -29.19 13.00 15.09
N ASN A 109 -28.58 12.38 16.10
CA ASN A 109 -29.30 11.76 17.20
C ASN A 109 -30.13 12.78 18.02
N ASN A 110 -29.59 13.97 18.29
CA ASN A 110 -30.26 15.01 19.07
C ASN A 110 -31.34 15.75 18.26
N LYS A 111 -31.28 15.71 16.92
CA LYS A 111 -32.33 16.28 16.04
C LYS A 111 -33.39 15.25 15.60
N LEU A 112 -33.11 13.95 15.70
CA LEU A 112 -33.99 12.88 15.20
C LEU A 112 -34.59 11.97 16.28
N THR A 113 -34.33 12.24 17.57
CA THR A 113 -34.97 11.49 18.67
C THR A 113 -35.48 12.41 19.79
N PRO A 114 -36.77 12.80 19.82
CA PRO A 114 -37.48 12.79 21.09
C PRO A 114 -37.64 11.32 21.53
N ASN A 115 -37.27 11.05 22.77
CA ASN A 115 -37.64 9.88 23.58
C ASN A 115 -38.35 8.73 22.83
N LEU A 116 -37.64 7.63 22.54
CA LEU A 116 -38.24 6.40 22.04
C LEU A 116 -38.93 5.64 23.18
N LYS A 117 -39.94 6.28 23.78
CA LYS A 117 -41.01 5.62 24.51
C LYS A 117 -42.10 5.38 23.49
N ASN A 118 -42.14 4.15 22.98
CA ASN A 118 -43.25 3.47 22.31
C ASN A 118 -43.95 4.24 21.17
N ASP A 119 -44.21 3.54 20.05
CA ASP A 119 -45.15 4.00 19.01
C ASP A 119 -44.50 5.09 18.10
N ASP A 120 -44.13 4.88 16.82
CA ASP A 120 -44.99 5.01 15.65
C ASP A 120 -44.24 4.82 14.29
N GLU A 121 -45.05 4.61 13.26
CA GLU A 121 -44.83 4.35 11.85
C GLU A 121 -43.90 5.28 11.02
N GLY A 122 -42.59 5.00 10.98
CA GLY A 122 -41.71 5.61 9.96
C GLY A 122 -41.93 5.03 8.54
N LEU A 123 -42.20 5.89 7.54
CA LEU A 123 -42.25 5.51 6.11
C LEU A 123 -41.05 4.64 5.70
N SER A 124 -39.87 4.94 6.24
CA SER A 124 -38.64 4.19 5.97
C SER A 124 -38.69 2.74 6.47
N THR A 125 -39.24 2.46 7.67
CA THR A 125 -39.33 1.08 8.17
C THR A 125 -40.44 0.29 7.46
N LYS A 126 -41.51 0.97 7.03
CA LYS A 126 -42.53 0.40 6.13
C LYS A 126 -41.91 0.03 4.78
N LEU A 127 -41.12 0.91 4.17
CA LEU A 127 -40.43 0.65 2.90
C LEU A 127 -39.41 -0.49 3.01
N ILE A 128 -38.64 -0.58 4.10
CA ILE A 128 -37.70 -1.69 4.34
C ILE A 128 -38.45 -3.01 4.45
N LYS A 129 -39.56 -3.05 5.20
CA LYS A 129 -40.40 -4.25 5.30
C LYS A 129 -41.01 -4.65 3.94
N VAL A 130 -41.47 -3.67 3.15
CA VAL A 130 -42.02 -3.91 1.80
C VAL A 130 -40.95 -4.40 0.83
N LEU A 131 -39.75 -3.83 0.87
CA LEU A 131 -38.62 -4.26 0.04
C LEU A 131 -38.21 -5.70 0.37
N LEU A 132 -38.12 -6.03 1.66
CA LEU A 132 -37.81 -7.38 2.11
C LEU A 132 -38.90 -8.39 1.71
N ALA A 133 -40.17 -8.01 1.82
CA ALA A 133 -41.29 -8.81 1.36
C ALA A 133 -41.28 -9.02 -0.17
N CYS A 134 -40.94 -7.98 -0.94
CA CYS A 134 -40.83 -8.06 -2.39
C CYS A 134 -39.70 -8.99 -2.85
N LEU A 135 -38.56 -8.93 -2.17
CA LEU A 135 -37.44 -9.84 -2.41
C LEU A 135 -37.83 -11.30 -2.12
N SER A 136 -38.54 -11.53 -1.02
CA SER A 136 -39.04 -12.85 -0.64
C SER A 136 -40.05 -13.39 -1.67
N PHE A 137 -40.96 -12.55 -2.17
CA PHE A 137 -41.92 -12.95 -3.20
C PHE A 137 -41.23 -13.30 -4.52
N GLY A 138 -40.24 -12.51 -4.94
CA GLY A 138 -39.46 -12.78 -6.14
C GLY A 138 -38.76 -14.14 -6.10
N LEU A 139 -38.14 -14.48 -4.96
CA LEU A 139 -37.54 -15.80 -4.75
C LEU A 139 -38.59 -16.91 -4.82
N MET A 140 -39.78 -16.73 -4.23
CA MET A 140 -40.86 -17.71 -4.31
C MET A 140 -41.33 -17.94 -5.75
N CYS A 141 -41.48 -16.88 -6.56
CA CYS A 141 -41.87 -16.99 -7.96
C CYS A 141 -40.88 -17.83 -8.77
N ILE A 142 -39.57 -17.66 -8.52
CA ILE A 142 -38.52 -18.45 -9.19
C ILE A 142 -38.69 -19.95 -8.90
N TRP A 143 -38.96 -20.33 -7.64
CA TRP A 143 -39.20 -21.72 -7.27
C TRP A 143 -40.47 -22.30 -7.91
N VAL A 144 -41.56 -21.53 -7.95
CA VAL A 144 -42.82 -21.98 -8.58
C VAL A 144 -42.64 -22.21 -10.08
N LEU A 145 -41.93 -21.31 -10.77
CA LEU A 145 -41.62 -21.48 -12.19
C LEU A 145 -40.77 -22.72 -12.44
N PHE A 146 -39.77 -22.97 -11.60
CA PHE A 146 -38.94 -24.17 -11.69
C PHE A 146 -39.75 -25.45 -11.52
N ILE A 147 -40.66 -25.50 -10.54
CA ILE A 147 -41.55 -26.65 -10.31
C ILE A 147 -42.47 -26.89 -11.52
N LEU A 148 -43.02 -25.83 -12.12
CA LEU A 148 -43.87 -25.95 -13.31
C LEU A 148 -43.09 -26.48 -14.53
N MET A 149 -41.85 -26.02 -14.72
CA MET A 149 -40.97 -26.56 -15.77
C MET A 149 -40.71 -28.05 -15.55
N MET A 150 -40.36 -28.45 -14.33
CA MET A 150 -40.11 -29.86 -13.99
C MET A 150 -41.35 -30.74 -14.19
N ALA A 151 -42.54 -30.26 -13.82
CA ALA A 151 -43.79 -31.00 -14.01
C ALA A 151 -44.11 -31.19 -15.50
N SER A 152 -43.94 -30.15 -16.33
CA SER A 152 -44.14 -30.25 -17.77
C SER A 152 -43.16 -31.22 -18.45
N ALA A 153 -41.88 -31.19 -18.05
CA ALA A 153 -40.85 -32.12 -18.55
C ALA A 153 -41.14 -33.57 -18.12
N GLY A 154 -41.64 -33.78 -16.91
CA GLY A 154 -42.09 -35.11 -16.47
C GLY A 154 -43.23 -35.65 -17.33
N LEU A 155 -44.25 -34.82 -17.60
CA LEU A 155 -45.38 -35.19 -18.46
C LEU A 155 -44.94 -35.50 -19.89
N THR A 156 -44.04 -34.70 -20.48
CA THR A 156 -43.56 -34.97 -21.84
C THR A 156 -42.78 -36.27 -21.94
N VAL A 157 -41.95 -36.60 -20.94
CA VAL A 157 -41.25 -37.90 -20.90
C VAL A 157 -42.24 -39.06 -20.79
N ILE A 158 -43.27 -38.95 -19.95
CA ILE A 158 -44.27 -40.01 -19.77
C ILE A 158 -45.08 -40.22 -21.06
N VAL A 159 -45.57 -39.15 -21.69
CA VAL A 159 -46.32 -39.24 -22.95
C VAL A 159 -45.43 -39.80 -24.06
N SER A 160 -44.17 -39.38 -24.12
CA SER A 160 -43.21 -39.92 -25.09
C SER A 160 -42.95 -41.40 -24.85
N PHE A 161 -42.86 -41.83 -23.60
CA PHE A 161 -42.68 -43.24 -23.24
C PHE A 161 -43.90 -44.10 -23.59
N ILE A 162 -45.12 -43.60 -23.36
CA ILE A 162 -46.35 -44.29 -23.75
C ILE A 162 -46.46 -44.38 -25.28
N PHE A 163 -46.22 -43.27 -26.00
CA PHE A 163 -46.18 -43.27 -27.46
C PHE A 163 -45.14 -44.25 -28.00
N TYR A 164 -43.97 -44.28 -27.36
CA TYR A 164 -42.89 -45.20 -27.65
C TYR A 164 -43.34 -46.66 -27.45
N LEU A 165 -43.99 -47.01 -26.34
CA LEU A 165 -44.48 -48.38 -26.08
C LEU A 165 -45.57 -48.82 -27.07
N VAL A 166 -46.42 -47.90 -27.53
CA VAL A 166 -47.50 -48.20 -28.49
C VAL A 166 -46.94 -48.40 -29.92
N ASN A 167 -45.85 -47.72 -30.27
CA ASN A 167 -45.30 -47.70 -31.64
C ASN A 167 -44.01 -48.52 -31.82
N SER A 168 -43.49 -49.18 -30.79
CA SER A 168 -42.17 -49.79 -30.90
C SER A 168 -42.16 -51.24 -31.38
N ASP A 169 -41.54 -51.46 -32.54
CA ASP A 169 -40.67 -52.61 -32.77
C ASP A 169 -39.39 -52.48 -31.93
N SER A 170 -38.86 -53.60 -31.42
CA SER A 170 -37.79 -53.70 -30.40
C SER A 170 -36.49 -52.90 -30.67
N ILE A 171 -36.23 -52.49 -31.91
CA ILE A 171 -35.02 -51.73 -32.30
C ILE A 171 -35.05 -50.27 -31.81
N CYS A 172 -36.24 -49.71 -31.60
CA CYS A 172 -36.38 -48.32 -31.19
C CYS A 172 -35.98 -48.13 -29.69
N LEU A 173 -35.98 -49.22 -28.90
CA LEU A 173 -35.83 -49.18 -27.42
C LEU A 173 -34.39 -48.83 -27.07
N TYR A 174 -33.49 -49.38 -27.86
CA TYR A 174 -32.06 -49.15 -27.75
C TYR A 174 -31.68 -47.70 -28.11
N LYS A 175 -32.30 -47.12 -29.13
CA LYS A 175 -32.05 -45.72 -29.53
C LYS A 175 -32.57 -44.72 -28.50
N PHE A 176 -33.73 -44.99 -27.90
CA PHE A 176 -34.30 -44.14 -26.86
C PHE A 176 -33.45 -44.11 -25.57
N SER A 177 -32.92 -45.27 -25.16
CA SER A 177 -32.01 -45.37 -24.00
C SER A 177 -30.75 -44.50 -24.17
N ILE A 178 -30.15 -44.47 -25.36
CA ILE A 178 -28.97 -43.65 -25.66
C ILE A 178 -29.29 -42.14 -25.62
N ILE A 179 -30.49 -41.74 -26.04
CA ILE A 179 -30.92 -40.33 -26.02
C ILE A 179 -31.10 -39.84 -24.57
N ILE A 180 -31.72 -40.66 -23.71
CA ILE A 180 -31.87 -40.33 -22.28
C ILE A 180 -30.50 -40.19 -21.60
N LEU A 181 -29.56 -41.09 -21.88
CA LEU A 181 -28.21 -41.02 -21.32
C LEU A 181 -27.47 -39.74 -21.75
N LYS A 182 -27.63 -39.33 -23.01
CA LYS A 182 -27.06 -38.07 -23.52
C LYS A 182 -27.70 -36.83 -22.89
N PHE A 183 -29.01 -36.85 -22.68
CA PHE A 183 -29.72 -35.73 -22.05
C PHE A 183 -29.34 -35.57 -20.57
N LEU A 184 -29.15 -36.69 -19.86
CA LEU A 184 -28.76 -36.68 -18.45
C LEU A 184 -27.31 -36.18 -18.24
N PHE A 185 -26.42 -36.45 -19.21
CA PHE A 185 -25.04 -35.95 -19.19
C PHE A 185 -24.90 -34.48 -19.62
N ALA A 186 -25.92 -33.89 -20.25
CA ALA A 186 -25.90 -32.48 -20.66
C ALA A 186 -26.26 -31.50 -19.52
N PHE A 187 -26.75 -32.01 -18.39
CA PHE A 187 -27.17 -31.23 -17.21
C PHE A 187 -26.27 -31.43 -15.99
N ILE A 188 -25.25 -32.29 -16.09
CA ILE A 188 -24.11 -32.40 -15.15
C ILE A 188 -22.98 -31.52 -15.67
#